data_AF-A0A0F0GXU1-F1
#
_entry.id   AF-A0A0F0GXU1-F1
#
_cell.length_a   1.000
_cell.length_b   1.000
_cell.length_c   1.000
_cell.angle_alpha   90.00
_cell.angle_beta   90.00
_cell.angle_gamma   90.00
#
_symmetry.space_group_name_H-M   'P 1'
#
loop_
_entity.id
_entity.type
_entity.pdbx_description
1 polymer ?
#
loop_
_entity_poly.entity_id
_entity_poly.type
_entity_poly.pdbx_seq_one_letter_code
_entity_poly.pdbx_strand_id
1 'polypeptide(L)'
;MTGFRDAVHHLAMPASQQVEYLRSIGTAPSADELALEFDDVKHLCPDDPAAMTLSERIDALLEAMSGPGPVWHTDSLATSAQWAEVRTLAADLLHLLG
;
A
#
# COMPACT_ATOMS: atom_id res chain seq x y z
N MET A 1 9.81 -9.99 8.02
CA MET A 1 9.59 -8.69 8.67
C MET A 1 9.97 -7.65 7.65
N THR A 2 8.98 -7.10 6.95
CA THR A 2 9.14 -6.10 5.90
C THR A 2 9.54 -4.77 6.56
N GLY A 3 10.48 -4.00 5.99
CA GLY A 3 10.77 -2.66 6.50
C GLY A 3 9.72 -1.64 6.05
N PHE A 4 9.64 -0.47 6.70
CA PHE A 4 8.73 0.60 6.28
C PHE A 4 8.88 0.96 4.80
N ARG A 5 10.12 1.15 4.35
CA ARG A 5 10.43 1.43 2.94
C ARG A 5 9.98 0.32 2.01
N ASP A 6 10.14 -0.94 2.41
CA ASP A 6 9.74 -2.09 1.58
C ASP A 6 8.21 -2.18 1.46
N ALA A 7 7.47 -1.95 2.54
CA ALA A 7 6.01 -1.92 2.51
C ALA A 7 5.50 -0.76 1.61
N VAL A 8 6.10 0.43 1.72
CA VAL A 8 5.81 1.56 0.83
C VAL A 8 6.14 1.21 -0.62
N HIS A 9 7.24 0.51 -0.88
CA HIS A 9 7.59 0.04 -2.22
C HIS A 9 6.56 -0.95 -2.77
N HIS A 10 6.07 -1.91 -1.98
CA HIS A 10 4.99 -2.82 -2.39
C HIS A 10 3.68 -2.07 -2.71
N LEU A 11 3.34 -1.05 -1.92
CA LEU A 11 2.20 -0.19 -2.22
C LEU A 11 2.38 0.64 -3.50
N ALA A 12 3.61 1.05 -3.83
CA ALA A 12 3.92 1.86 -5.01
C ALA A 12 4.05 1.05 -6.32
N MET A 13 4.24 -0.27 -6.24
CA MET A 13 4.39 -1.15 -7.39
C MET A 13 3.22 -1.02 -8.38
N PRO A 14 3.46 -1.17 -9.70
CA PRO A 14 2.39 -1.35 -10.68
C PRO A 14 1.45 -2.51 -10.28
N ALA A 15 0.16 -2.40 -10.60
CA ALA A 15 -0.86 -3.39 -10.22
C ALA A 15 -0.47 -4.84 -10.59
N SER A 16 0.14 -5.06 -11.75
CA SER A 16 0.59 -6.40 -12.16
C SER A 16 1.71 -6.96 -11.27
N GLN A 17 2.61 -6.10 -10.77
CA GLN A 17 3.68 -6.49 -9.86
C GLN A 17 3.15 -6.71 -8.45
N GLN A 18 2.16 -5.92 -8.00
CA GLN A 18 1.43 -6.17 -6.75
C GLN A 18 0.77 -7.56 -6.74
N VAL A 19 0.11 -7.92 -7.84
CA VAL A 19 -0.47 -9.26 -8.00
C VAL A 19 0.59 -10.36 -7.94
N GLU A 20 1.72 -10.18 -8.63
CA GLU A 20 2.81 -11.16 -8.62
C GLU A 20 3.43 -11.30 -7.23
N TYR A 21 3.63 -10.19 -6.53
CA TYR A 21 4.09 -10.17 -5.14
C TYR A 21 3.18 -10.99 -4.23
N LEU A 22 1.87 -10.69 -4.23
CA LEU A 22 0.86 -11.39 -3.43
C LEU A 22 0.80 -12.89 -3.73
N ARG A 23 1.00 -13.30 -4.99
CA ARG A 23 1.13 -14.73 -5.35
C ARG A 23 2.40 -15.35 -4.77
N SER A 24 3.52 -14.63 -4.85
CA SER A 24 4.81 -15.13 -4.38
C SER A 24 4.86 -15.38 -2.87
N ILE A 25 4.10 -14.60 -2.09
CA ILE A 25 3.97 -14.77 -0.62
C ILE A 25 2.76 -15.62 -0.22
N GLY A 26 1.94 -16.07 -1.18
CA GLY A 26 0.82 -16.99 -0.95
C GLY A 26 -0.46 -16.37 -0.39
N THR A 27 -0.64 -15.05 -0.49
CA THR A 27 -1.82 -14.32 0.03
C THR A 27 -2.84 -13.95 -1.06
N ALA A 28 -2.48 -14.11 -2.34
CA ALA A 28 -3.44 -14.00 -3.44
C ALA A 28 -4.61 -15.01 -3.26
N PRO A 29 -5.85 -14.62 -3.59
CA PRO A 29 -6.21 -13.41 -4.33
C PRO A 29 -6.55 -12.21 -3.44
N SER A 30 -6.20 -12.26 -2.15
CA SER A 30 -6.41 -11.15 -1.22
C SER A 30 -5.40 -10.03 -1.49
N ALA A 31 -5.87 -8.79 -1.52
CA ALA A 31 -5.05 -7.59 -1.66
C ALA A 31 -4.90 -6.82 -0.33
N ASP A 32 -5.58 -7.26 0.73
CA ASP A 32 -5.47 -6.72 2.09
C ASP A 32 -4.04 -6.84 2.66
N GLU A 33 -3.29 -7.88 2.29
CA GLU A 33 -1.90 -8.08 2.75
C GLU A 33 -1.01 -6.86 2.46
N LEU A 34 -1.23 -6.15 1.35
CA LEU A 34 -0.50 -4.90 1.07
C LEU A 34 -0.79 -3.81 2.12
N ALA A 35 -2.03 -3.72 2.60
CA ALA A 35 -2.43 -2.79 3.64
C ALA A 35 -1.93 -3.24 5.01
N LEU A 36 -2.01 -4.54 5.31
CA LEU A 36 -1.54 -5.13 6.57
C LEU A 36 -0.03 -4.96 6.74
N GLU A 37 0.76 -5.23 5.69
CA GLU A 37 2.21 -5.02 5.71
C GLU A 37 2.58 -3.56 5.99
N PHE A 38 1.81 -2.61 5.46
CA PHE A 38 2.01 -1.18 5.71
C PHE A 38 1.59 -0.79 7.13
N ASP A 39 0.42 -1.25 7.59
CA ASP A 39 -0.10 -0.96 8.93
C ASP A 39 0.85 -1.43 10.04
N ASP A 40 1.44 -2.62 9.87
CA ASP A 40 2.41 -3.20 10.79
C ASP A 40 3.65 -2.32 11.00
N VAL A 41 4.02 -1.50 10.00
CA VAL A 41 5.30 -0.79 9.97
C VAL A 41 5.16 0.72 9.85
N LYS A 42 3.96 1.28 9.70
CA LYS A 42 3.75 2.73 9.52
C LYS A 42 4.31 3.57 10.66
N HIS A 43 4.38 3.00 11.87
CA HIS A 43 4.99 3.61 13.05
C HIS A 43 6.51 3.81 12.94
N LEU A 44 7.16 3.20 11.94
CA LEU A 44 8.58 3.36 11.62
C LEU A 44 8.82 4.45 10.55
N CYS A 45 7.79 5.21 10.16
CA CYS A 45 7.93 6.36 9.27
C CYS A 45 9.00 7.33 9.85
N PRO A 46 9.93 7.85 9.01
CA PRO A 46 10.87 8.86 9.46
C PRO A 46 10.18 10.10 10.02
N ASP A 47 10.85 10.78 10.95
CA ASP A 47 10.44 12.08 11.50
C ASP A 47 10.71 13.21 10.50
N ASP A 48 10.04 13.12 9.34
CA ASP A 48 9.98 14.14 8.31
C ASP A 48 8.51 14.53 8.08
N PRO A 49 8.15 15.82 8.21
CA PRO A 49 6.75 16.24 8.13
C PRO A 49 6.05 15.87 6.81
N ALA A 50 6.76 15.88 5.68
CA ALA A 50 6.19 15.55 4.39
C ALA A 50 5.95 14.03 4.26
N ALA A 51 6.91 13.22 4.71
CA ALA A 51 6.78 11.77 4.76
C ALA A 51 5.63 11.34 5.69
N MET A 52 5.55 11.92 6.89
CA MET A 52 4.46 11.66 7.84
C MET A 52 3.10 12.02 7.25
N THR A 53 2.97 13.18 6.60
CA THR A 53 1.73 13.60 5.96
C THR A 53 1.28 12.61 4.87
N LEU A 54 2.20 12.10 4.05
CA LEU A 54 1.87 11.10 3.04
C LEU A 54 1.52 9.75 3.66
N SER A 55 2.27 9.32 4.67
CA SER A 55 2.01 8.08 5.40
C SER A 55 0.61 8.08 6.03
N GLU A 56 0.22 9.18 6.69
CA GLU A 56 -1.12 9.35 7.27
C GLU A 56 -2.23 9.35 6.21
N ARG A 57 -1.98 9.94 5.04
CA ARG A 57 -2.94 9.93 3.93
C ARG A 57 -3.15 8.54 3.34
N ILE A 58 -2.07 7.77 3.19
CA ILE A 58 -2.15 6.37 2.75
C ILE A 58 -2.96 5.57 3.78
N ASP A 59 -2.65 5.71 5.06
CA ASP A 59 -3.35 5.02 6.15
C ASP A 59 -4.85 5.33 6.16
N ALA A 60 -5.21 6.62 6.10
CA ALA A 60 -6.60 7.05 6.06
C ALA A 60 -7.35 6.53 4.81
N LEU A 61 -6.68 6.45 3.66
CA LEU A 61 -7.26 5.92 2.43
C LEU A 61 -7.51 4.41 2.52
N LEU A 62 -6.55 3.66 3.08
CA LEU A 62 -6.69 2.21 3.31
C LEU A 62 -7.80 1.93 4.32
N GLU A 63 -7.88 2.69 5.41
CA GLU A 63 -8.99 2.58 6.37
C GLU A 63 -10.35 2.91 5.72
N ALA A 64 -10.41 3.92 4.84
CA ALA A 64 -11.64 4.26 4.12
C ALA A 64 -12.05 3.22 3.07
N MET A 65 -11.15 2.33 2.64
CA MET A 65 -11.47 1.18 1.80
C MET A 65 -12.10 0.03 2.59
N SER A 66 -12.04 0.07 3.93
CA SER A 66 -12.71 -0.89 4.80
C SER A 66 -14.23 -0.77 4.66
N GLY A 67 -14.90 -1.89 4.38
CA GLY A 67 -16.34 -1.92 4.17
C GLY A 67 -16.78 -3.01 3.19
N PRO A 68 -18.10 -3.12 2.92
CA PRO A 68 -18.62 -4.10 1.97
C PRO A 68 -18.25 -3.69 0.54
N GLY A 69 -17.19 -4.27 0.00
CA GLY A 69 -16.77 -4.06 -1.39
C GLY A 69 -15.68 -5.03 -1.85
N PRO A 70 -15.59 -5.34 -3.16
CA PRO A 70 -14.59 -6.26 -3.70
C PRO A 70 -13.18 -5.65 -3.81
N VAL A 71 -12.95 -4.48 -3.20
CA VAL A 71 -11.73 -3.69 -3.37
C VAL A 71 -10.48 -4.42 -2.87
N TRP A 72 -10.67 -5.35 -1.93
CA TRP A 72 -9.61 -6.18 -1.33
C TRP A 72 -9.30 -7.46 -2.13
N HIS A 73 -9.77 -7.57 -3.37
CA HIS A 73 -9.39 -8.66 -4.28
C HIS A 73 -8.34 -8.18 -5.29
N THR A 74 -7.41 -9.04 -5.67
CA THR A 74 -6.36 -8.76 -6.67
C THR A 74 -6.88 -8.21 -8.01
N ASP A 75 -8.09 -8.61 -8.44
CA ASP A 75 -8.75 -8.06 -9.64
C ASP A 75 -9.01 -6.54 -9.55
N SER A 76 -9.16 -6.02 -8.33
CA SER A 76 -9.40 -4.60 -8.07
C SER A 76 -8.12 -3.77 -8.13
N LEU A 77 -6.93 -4.38 -8.04
CA LEU A 77 -5.66 -3.64 -8.06
C LEU A 77 -5.48 -2.84 -9.36
N ALA A 78 -5.91 -3.39 -10.50
CA ALA A 78 -5.77 -2.74 -11.80
C ALA A 78 -6.91 -1.76 -12.13
N THR A 79 -8.08 -1.92 -11.52
CA THR A 79 -9.32 -1.24 -11.94
C THR A 79 -9.86 -0.25 -10.92
N SER A 80 -9.54 -0.42 -9.64
CA SER A 80 -9.98 0.48 -8.57
C SER A 80 -9.21 1.80 -8.61
N ALA A 81 -9.96 2.90 -8.62
CA ALA A 81 -9.40 4.24 -8.47
C ALA A 81 -8.70 4.42 -7.12
N GLN A 82 -9.19 3.77 -6.05
CA GLN A 82 -8.59 3.86 -4.71
C GLN A 82 -7.20 3.24 -4.70
N TRP A 83 -7.03 2.05 -5.30
CA TRP A 83 -5.69 1.43 -5.43
C TRP A 83 -4.74 2.23 -6.32
N ALA A 84 -5.24 2.92 -7.34
CA ALA A 84 -4.43 3.84 -8.15
C ALA A 84 -3.95 5.04 -7.33
N GLU A 85 -4.81 5.58 -6.46
CA GLU A 85 -4.45 6.67 -5.55
C GLU A 85 -3.45 6.21 -4.48
N VAL A 86 -3.64 5.03 -3.86
CA VAL A 86 -2.67 4.41 -2.95
C VAL A 86 -1.29 4.31 -3.61
N ARG A 87 -1.21 3.77 -4.84
CA ARG A 87 0.06 3.68 -5.58
C ARG A 87 0.72 5.04 -5.81
N THR A 88 -0.09 6.05 -6.13
CA THR A 88 0.40 7.41 -6.39
C THR A 88 1.01 8.00 -5.12
N LEU A 89 0.29 7.95 -4.01
CA LEU A 89 0.78 8.44 -2.72
C LEU A 89 2.00 7.67 -2.22
N ALA A 90 2.01 6.35 -2.39
CA ALA A 90 3.13 5.51 -2.01
C ALA A 90 4.38 5.80 -2.87
N ALA A 91 4.22 6.09 -4.16
CA ALA A 91 5.33 6.50 -5.03
C ALA A 91 5.91 7.86 -4.60
N ASP A 92 5.05 8.83 -4.26
CA ASP A 92 5.48 10.12 -3.72
C ASP A 92 6.22 9.95 -2.39
N LEU A 93 5.70 9.11 -1.49
CA LEU A 93 6.35 8.80 -0.22
C LEU A 93 7.70 8.12 -0.43
N LEU A 94 7.79 7.14 -1.34
CA LEU A 94 9.03 6.45 -1.64
C LEU A 94 10.11 7.40 -2.15
N HIS A 95 9.75 8.43 -2.91
CA HIS A 95 10.68 9.47 -3.36
C HIS A 95 11.30 10.26 -2.19
N LEU A 96 10.53 10.49 -1.12
CA LEU A 96 11.04 11.16 0.10
C LEU A 96 11.95 10.25 0.93
N LEU A 97 11.79 8.93 0.83
CA LEU A 97 12.56 7.96 1.61
C LEU A 97 13.97 7.69 1.05
N GLY A 98 14.33 8.26 -0.12
CA GLY A 98 15.64 8.09 -0.78
C GLY A 98 15.76 6.82 -1.58
#